data_AF-A0A084J7E9-F1
#
_entry.id   AF-A0A084J7E9-F1
#
_cell.length_a   1.000
_cell.length_b   1.000
_cell.length_c   1.000
_cell.angle_alpha   90.00
_cell.angle_beta   90.00
_cell.angle_gamma   90.00
#
_symmetry.space_group_name_H-M   'P 1'
#
loop_
_entity.id
_entity.type
_entity.pdbx_description
1 polymer ?
#
loop_
_entity_poly.entity_id
_entity_poly.type
_entity_poly.pdbx_seq_one_letter_code
_entity_poly.pdbx_strand_id
1 'polypeptide(L)'
;MNSRIISIQVIKEDNEPTLQTIRDIDDLPVLDNIPLTTGFGVYKANEFLRSLNTGLAIKFENYYQYNELIKNVNKILETIREDL
;
A
#
# COMPACT_ATOMS: atom_id res chain seq x y z
N MET A 1 8.37 -8.78 16.58
CA MET A 1 7.94 -7.44 16.14
C MET A 1 6.56 -7.61 15.56
N ASN A 2 5.55 -7.13 16.27
CA ASN A 2 4.17 -7.21 15.78
C ASN A 2 3.98 -6.01 14.87
N SER A 3 3.64 -6.26 13.60
CA SER A 3 3.30 -5.20 12.67
C SER A 3 1.92 -5.42 12.10
N ARG A 4 1.11 -4.38 12.14
CA ARG A 4 -0.24 -4.35 11.56
C ARG A 4 -0.32 -3.19 10.58
N ILE A 5 -0.70 -3.48 9.35
CA ILE A 5 -1.10 -2.43 8.42
C ILE A 5 -2.36 -1.78 8.99
N ILE A 6 -2.43 -0.45 9.05
CA ILE A 6 -3.64 0.31 9.36
C ILE A 6 -4.32 0.70 8.05
N SER A 7 -3.58 1.38 7.16
CA SER A 7 -4.11 1.86 5.89
C SER A 7 -3.03 1.92 4.80
N ILE A 8 -3.49 1.80 3.55
CA ILE A 8 -2.68 1.99 2.35
C ILE A 8 -3.49 2.86 1.39
N GLN A 9 -2.93 3.93 0.86
CA GLN A 9 -3.67 4.82 -0.04
C GLN A 9 -2.74 5.50 -1.04
N VAL A 10 -3.26 5.79 -2.24
CA VAL A 10 -2.60 6.69 -3.18
C VAL A 10 -3.07 8.10 -2.87
N ILE A 11 -2.15 8.96 -2.47
CA ILE A 11 -2.39 10.37 -2.20
C ILE A 11 -1.67 11.24 -3.22
N LYS A 12 -1.99 12.53 -3.20
CA LYS A 12 -1.26 13.56 -3.92
C LYS A 12 -0.45 14.36 -2.91
N GLU A 13 0.86 14.14 -2.86
CA GLU A 13 1.81 14.84 -1.99
C GLU A 13 2.67 15.74 -2.88
N ASP A 14 2.73 17.05 -2.58
CA ASP A 14 3.46 18.04 -3.40
C ASP A 14 3.14 18.01 -4.91
N ASN A 15 1.89 17.66 -5.24
CA ASN A 15 1.38 17.41 -6.59
C ASN A 15 1.80 16.11 -7.27
N GLU A 16 2.54 15.25 -6.58
CA GLU A 16 2.98 13.96 -7.07
C GLU A 16 2.13 12.81 -6.51
N PRO A 17 1.84 11.77 -7.32
CA PRO A 17 1.19 10.57 -6.82
C PRO A 17 2.14 9.80 -5.89
N THR A 18 1.70 9.56 -4.66
CA THR A 18 2.48 8.88 -3.63
C THR A 18 1.67 7.74 -3.02
N LEU A 19 2.28 6.56 -2.87
CA LEU A 19 1.71 5.51 -2.04
C LEU A 19 2.05 5.82 -0.58
N GLN A 20 1.04 6.14 0.21
CA GLN A 20 1.16 6.32 1.65
C GLN A 20 0.71 5.05 2.36
N THR A 21 1.49 4.64 3.36
CA THR A 21 1.17 3.50 4.22
C THR A 21 1.24 3.93 5.68
N ILE A 22 0.25 3.52 6.47
CA ILE A 22 0.27 3.67 7.93
C ILE A 22 0.30 2.27 8.52
N ARG A 23 1.26 2.01 9.40
CA ARG A 23 1.44 0.72 10.08
C ARG A 23 1.63 0.94 11.56
N ASP A 24 1.07 0.07 12.39
CA ASP A 24 1.49 -0.07 13.77
C ASP A 24 2.67 -1.02 13.81
N ILE A 25 3.78 -0.61 14.40
CA ILE A 25 4.94 -1.45 14.70
C ILE A 25 5.18 -1.35 16.20
N ASP A 26 4.95 -2.45 16.91
CA ASP A 26 5.02 -2.50 18.38
C ASP A 26 4.25 -1.33 19.04
N ASP A 27 3.00 -1.15 18.61
CA ASP A 27 2.06 -0.10 19.05
C ASP A 27 2.46 1.36 18.72
N LEU A 28 3.45 1.55 17.85
CA LEU A 28 3.84 2.87 17.34
C LEU A 28 3.40 3.05 15.88
N PRO A 29 2.69 4.14 15.55
CA PRO A 29 2.32 4.43 14.18
C PRO A 29 3.55 4.86 13.38
N VAL A 30 3.79 4.16 12.27
CA VAL A 30 4.83 4.43 11.30
C VAL A 30 4.18 4.82 9.98
N LEU A 31 4.56 5.99 9.47
CA LEU A 31 4.14 6.53 8.19
C LEU A 31 5.26 6.35 7.17
N ASP A 32 4.95 5.76 6.01
CA ASP A 32 5.86 5.75 4.86
C ASP A 32 5.17 6.32 3.63
N ASN A 33 5.89 7.19 2.93
CA ASN A 33 5.50 7.77 1.66
C ASN A 33 6.45 7.30 0.56
N ILE A 34 5.91 6.65 -0.46
CA ILE A 34 6.66 6.17 -1.62
C ILE A 34 6.19 6.93 -2.86
N PRO A 35 6.96 7.91 -3.36
CA PRO A 35 6.63 8.62 -4.60
C PRO A 35 6.54 7.64 -5.77
N LEU A 36 5.45 7.70 -6.53
CA LEU A 36 5.19 6.84 -7.68
C LEU A 36 5.63 7.49 -9.00
N THR A 37 6.41 8.57 -8.93
CA THR A 37 6.90 9.35 -10.07
C THR A 37 8.12 8.73 -10.78
N THR A 38 8.74 7.70 -10.18
CA THR A 38 9.88 6.99 -10.75
C THR A 38 9.63 5.50 -10.82
N GLY A 39 10.27 4.82 -11.78
CA GLY A 39 10.21 3.36 -11.89
C GLY A 39 10.70 2.64 -10.62
N PHE A 40 11.68 3.21 -9.91
CA PHE A 40 12.17 2.66 -8.65
C PHE A 40 11.17 2.83 -7.50
N GLY A 41 10.47 3.96 -7.43
CA GLY A 41 9.38 4.16 -6.48
C GLY A 41 8.22 3.18 -6.70
N VAL A 42 7.82 3.01 -7.96
CA VAL A 42 6.82 2.00 -8.36
C VAL A 42 7.28 0.58 -8.01
N TYR A 43 8.56 0.24 -8.24
CA TYR A 43 9.13 -1.05 -7.86
C TYR A 43 9.02 -1.27 -6.34
N LYS A 44 9.45 -0.32 -5.51
CA LYS A 44 9.33 -0.41 -4.04
C LYS A 44 7.89 -0.58 -3.59
N ALA A 45 6.97 0.20 -4.17
CA ALA A 45 5.55 0.10 -3.88
C ALA A 45 5.02 -1.31 -4.22
N ASN A 46 5.36 -1.84 -5.39
CA ASN A 46 4.95 -3.19 -5.80
C ASN A 46 5.49 -4.28 -4.86
N GLU A 47 6.78 -4.21 -4.50
CA GLU A 47 7.37 -5.18 -3.57
C GLU A 47 6.71 -5.14 -2.20
N PHE A 48 6.41 -3.93 -1.70
CA PHE A 48 5.66 -3.76 -0.47
C PHE A 48 4.27 -4.42 -0.57
N LEU A 49 3.49 -4.15 -1.63
CA LEU A 49 2.15 -4.75 -1.79
C LEU A 49 2.21 -6.27 -1.93
N ARG A 50 3.24 -6.82 -2.60
CA ARG A 50 3.45 -8.27 -2.71
C ARG A 50 3.75 -8.91 -1.36
N SER A 51 4.50 -8.21 -0.49
CA SER A 51 4.82 -8.69 0.85
C SER A 51 3.57 -8.89 1.73
N LEU A 52 2.45 -8.23 1.39
CA LEU A 52 1.16 -8.40 2.08
C LEU A 52 0.46 -9.72 1.73
N ASN A 53 0.97 -10.47 0.74
CA ASN A 53 0.49 -11.79 0.34
C ASN A 53 -1.05 -11.88 0.14
N THR A 54 -1.64 -10.85 -0.49
CA THR A 54 -3.10 -10.76 -0.74
C THR A 54 -3.60 -11.69 -1.84
N GLY A 55 -2.72 -12.41 -2.54
CA GLY A 55 -3.06 -13.22 -3.71
C GLY A 55 -3.36 -12.42 -4.99
N LEU A 56 -3.37 -11.08 -4.92
CA LEU A 56 -3.56 -10.21 -6.08
C LEU A 56 -2.30 -10.17 -6.96
N ALA A 57 -2.49 -10.10 -8.28
CA ALA A 57 -1.41 -9.82 -9.21
C ALA A 57 -0.99 -8.35 -9.12
N ILE A 58 0.15 -8.09 -8.47
CA ILE A 58 0.68 -6.75 -8.28
C ILE A 58 1.48 -6.30 -9.50
N LYS A 59 0.93 -5.35 -10.26
CA LYS A 59 1.56 -4.72 -11.42
C LYS A 59 1.07 -3.26 -11.55
N PHE A 60 1.99 -2.39 -11.94
CA PHE A 60 1.67 -1.01 -12.32
C PHE A 60 1.51 -0.91 -13.84
N GLU A 61 0.37 -0.42 -14.29
CA GLU A 61 0.11 -0.14 -15.70
C GLU A 61 -0.13 1.35 -15.95
N ASN A 62 -0.90 1.98 -15.07
CA ASN A 62 -1.12 3.42 -15.00
C ASN A 62 -1.69 3.78 -13.63
N TYR A 63 -1.73 5.06 -13.28
CA TYR A 63 -2.19 5.51 -11.95
C TYR A 63 -3.65 5.17 -11.63
N TYR A 64 -4.54 5.16 -12.63
CA TYR A 64 -5.94 4.82 -12.42
C TYR A 64 -6.09 3.35 -12.02
N GLN A 65 -5.52 2.44 -12.82
CA GLN A 65 -5.49 1.01 -12.52
C GLN A 65 -4.82 0.73 -11.18
N TYR A 66 -3.71 1.42 -10.88
CA TYR A 66 -2.98 1.22 -9.65
C TYR A 66 -3.77 1.67 -8.41
N ASN A 67 -4.51 2.78 -8.51
CA ASN A 67 -5.42 3.21 -7.45
C ASN A 67 -6.52 2.15 -7.16
N GLU A 68 -7.10 1.56 -8.20
CA GLU A 68 -8.07 0.47 -8.02
C GLU A 68 -7.45 -0.80 -7.43
N LEU A 69 -6.19 -1.13 -7.81
CA LEU A 69 -5.44 -2.21 -7.18
C LEU A 69 -5.27 -1.98 -5.67
N ILE A 70 -4.90 -0.76 -5.25
CA ILE A 70 -4.76 -0.42 -3.83
C ILE A 70 -6.09 -0.55 -3.09
N LYS A 71 -7.20 -0.11 -3.68
CA LYS A 71 -8.54 -0.31 -3.08
C LYS A 71 -8.86 -1.79 -2.88
N ASN A 72 -8.52 -2.64 -3.85
CA ASN A 72 -8.75 -4.09 -3.72
C ASN A 72 -7.84 -4.72 -2.65
N VAL A 73 -6.59 -4.27 -2.53
CA VAL A 73 -5.70 -4.66 -1.43
C VAL A 73 -6.33 -4.31 -0.08
N ASN A 74 -6.81 -3.08 0.10
CA ASN A 74 -7.45 -2.67 1.37
C ASN A 74 -8.68 -3.53 1.70
N LYS A 75 -9.55 -3.81 0.74
CA LYS A 75 -10.73 -4.67 0.96
C LYS A 75 -10.34 -6.05 1.50
N ILE A 76 -9.30 -6.66 0.94
CA ILE A 76 -8.81 -7.97 1.41
C ILE A 76 -8.26 -7.86 2.84
N LEU A 77 -7.49 -6.81 3.13
CA LEU A 77 -6.95 -6.58 4.46
C LEU A 77 -8.05 -6.31 5.50
N GLU A 78 -9.16 -5.66 5.11
CA GLU A 78 -10.33 -5.45 5.96
C GLU A 78 -11.03 -6.78 6.27
N THR A 79 -11.28 -7.63 5.27
CA THR A 79 -11.86 -8.97 5.47
C THR A 79 -11.01 -9.81 6.43
N ILE A 80 -9.69 -9.84 6.26
CA ILE A 80 -8.78 -10.60 7.13
C ILE A 80 -8.87 -10.14 8.60
N ARG A 81 -9.16 -8.85 8.84
CA ARG A 81 -9.28 -8.31 10.20
C ARG A 81 -10.61 -8.65 10.88
N GLU A 82 -11.67 -8.90 10.10
CA GLU A 82 -12.99 -9.26 10.63
C GLU A 82 -13.08 -10.74 11.02
N ASP A 83 -12.22 -11.59 10.44
CA ASP A 83 -12.16 -13.04 10.68
C ASP A 83 -11.30 -13.43 11.92
N LEU A 84 -10.72 -12.46 12.64
CA LEU A 84 -9.84 -12.64 13.81
C LEU A 84 -10.51 -12.13 15.10
#